data_AF-A0A2M8N5W4-F1
#
_entry.id   AF-A0A2M8N5W4-F1
#
_cell.length_a   1.000
_cell.length_b   1.000
_cell.length_c   1.000
_cell.angle_alpha   90.00
_cell.angle_beta   90.00
_cell.angle_gamma   90.00
#
_symmetry.space_group_name_H-M   'P 1'
#
loop_
_entity.id
_entity.type
_entity.pdbx_description
1 polymer ?
#
loop_
_entity_poly.entity_id
_entity_poly.type
_entity_poly.pdbx_seq_one_letter_code
_entity_poly.pdbx_strand_id
1 'polypeptide(L)'
;GLLSSSRLIILGILVVIIVPALAFIISAIGQSIAPQETHEETRNILLDSDNECVACHQNTTPGIVEQYGHSTMAAANVTCQDCHEVEEGYPGSVAHEGTFVLNQPTTAKCQTCHQSEVAQFNQSRHSLPAYIAMWGAEDLSEEHLAMYEAIPEGSYNPERMRNALFKLEGPEITKFACEGCHNIGAPAPDGSVGQCQECHLRHEFSLEQARKPETCNHCHIGPDHPQYEIYIESYHGIAYLTGGDDWNWDA
;
A
#
# COMPACT_ATOMS: atom_id res chain seq x y z
N GLY A 1 40.05 -28.31 62.84
CA GLY A 1 39.61 -28.50 61.44
C GLY A 1 38.14 -28.88 61.36
N LEU A 2 37.24 -27.91 61.50
CA LEU A 2 35.83 -28.04 61.07
C LEU A 2 35.31 -26.64 60.70
N LEU A 3 35.62 -25.64 61.54
CA LEU A 3 35.30 -24.22 61.32
C LEU A 3 35.91 -23.60 60.05
N SER A 4 37.10 -24.05 59.61
CA SER A 4 37.73 -23.59 58.37
C SER A 4 37.04 -24.18 57.13
N SER A 5 36.64 -25.44 57.17
CA SER A 5 35.94 -26.12 56.08
C SER A 5 34.52 -25.60 55.90
N SER A 6 33.80 -25.31 57.00
CA SER A 6 32.45 -24.71 56.94
C SER A 6 32.46 -23.30 56.33
N ARG A 7 33.49 -22.49 56.60
CA ARG A 7 33.65 -21.16 55.99
C ARG A 7 33.89 -21.24 54.48
N LEU A 8 34.69 -22.20 54.03
CA LEU A 8 34.95 -22.43 52.60
C LEU A 8 33.69 -22.92 51.87
N ILE A 9 32.88 -23.77 52.51
CA ILE A 9 31.60 -24.23 51.93
C ILE A 9 30.59 -23.08 51.85
N ILE A 10 30.48 -22.26 52.89
CA ILE A 10 29.57 -21.09 52.88
C ILE A 10 30.00 -20.07 51.83
N LEU A 11 31.30 -19.76 51.73
CA LEU A 11 31.83 -18.90 50.68
C LEU A 11 31.58 -19.48 49.28
N GLY A 12 31.77 -20.78 49.09
CA GLY A 12 31.48 -21.47 47.83
C GLY A 12 30.01 -21.37 47.44
N ILE A 13 29.09 -21.61 48.37
CA ILE A 13 27.64 -21.50 48.13
C ILE A 13 27.23 -20.05 47.83
N LEU A 14 27.79 -19.07 48.56
CA LEU A 14 27.53 -17.66 48.30
C LEU A 14 28.00 -17.25 46.90
N VAL A 15 29.17 -17.71 46.45
CA VAL A 15 29.65 -17.43 45.09
C VAL A 15 28.75 -18.10 44.04
N VAL A 16 28.37 -19.37 44.24
CA VAL A 16 27.54 -20.13 43.30
C VAL A 16 26.11 -19.60 43.20
N ILE A 17 25.59 -18.89 44.21
CA ILE A 17 24.24 -18.30 44.15
C ILE A 17 24.31 -16.83 43.71
N ILE A 18 25.19 -16.04 44.31
CA ILE A 18 25.21 -14.59 44.11
C ILE A 18 25.71 -14.24 42.71
N VAL A 19 26.74 -14.92 42.20
CA VAL A 19 27.32 -14.60 40.89
C VAL A 19 26.31 -14.83 39.75
N PRO A 20 25.62 -15.99 39.64
CA PRO A 20 24.62 -16.17 38.60
C PRO A 20 23.36 -15.32 38.84
N ALA A 21 22.98 -15.04 40.09
CA ALA A 21 21.89 -14.11 40.38
C ALA A 21 22.23 -12.68 39.89
N LEU A 22 23.46 -12.21 40.14
CA LEU A 22 23.93 -10.92 39.62
C LEU A 22 23.99 -10.92 38.10
N ALA A 23 24.50 -11.99 37.49
CA ALA A 23 24.57 -12.12 36.03
C ALA A 23 23.18 -12.11 35.40
N PHE A 24 22.20 -12.78 36.02
CA PHE A 24 20.81 -12.76 35.59
C PHE A 24 20.19 -11.36 35.71
N ILE A 25 20.43 -10.66 36.82
CA ILE A 25 19.95 -9.26 37.01
C ILE A 25 20.59 -8.33 35.97
N ILE A 26 21.90 -8.44 35.72
CA ILE A 26 22.59 -7.63 34.72
C ILE A 26 22.04 -7.92 33.31
N SER A 27 21.79 -9.19 32.98
CA SER A 27 21.23 -9.58 31.68
C SER A 27 19.78 -9.11 31.50
N ALA A 28 18.96 -9.18 32.56
CA ALA A 28 17.58 -8.69 32.54
C ALA A 28 17.52 -7.16 32.40
N ILE A 29 18.39 -6.44 33.12
CA ILE A 29 18.53 -4.98 32.98
C ILE A 29 19.05 -4.63 31.58
N GLY A 30 20.03 -5.37 31.05
CA GLY A 30 20.57 -5.16 29.70
C GLY A 30 19.55 -5.35 28.59
N GLN A 31 18.64 -6.32 28.72
CA GLN A 31 17.52 -6.50 27.79
C GLN A 31 16.46 -5.40 27.91
N SER A 32 16.31 -4.81 29.09
CA SER A 32 15.35 -3.71 29.34
C SER A 32 15.85 -2.35 28.82
N ILE A 33 17.15 -2.22 28.55
CA ILE A 33 17.82 -0.99 28.09
C ILE A 33 18.24 -1.09 26.62
N ALA A 34 17.88 -2.18 25.92
CA ALA A 34 17.98 -2.18 24.46
C ALA A 34 17.19 -0.95 23.96
N PRO A 35 17.82 -0.03 23.21
CA PRO A 35 17.10 1.09 22.63
C PRO A 35 16.00 0.49 21.78
N GLN A 36 14.76 0.66 22.21
CA GLN A 36 13.62 0.48 21.32
C GLN A 36 13.86 1.53 20.24
N GLU A 37 14.13 1.10 19.00
CA GLU A 37 14.18 2.02 17.87
C GLU A 37 12.84 2.77 17.90
N THR A 38 12.90 4.02 18.32
CA THR A 38 11.76 4.90 18.24
C THR A 38 11.59 5.12 16.75
N HIS A 39 10.64 4.42 16.12
CA HIS A 39 10.01 4.95 14.93
C HIS A 39 9.61 6.37 15.31
N GLU A 40 10.36 7.34 14.78
CA GLU A 40 10.12 8.75 15.01
C GLU A 40 8.68 8.97 14.56
N GLU A 41 7.77 9.21 15.51
CA GLU A 41 6.35 9.38 15.23
C GLU A 41 6.25 10.58 14.29
N THR A 42 6.10 10.30 12.99
CA THR A 42 6.09 11.33 11.96
C THR A 42 5.03 12.33 12.36
N ARG A 43 5.41 13.60 12.52
CA ARG A 43 4.43 14.62 12.90
C ARG A 43 3.50 14.84 11.72
N ASN A 44 2.19 14.77 11.95
CA ASN A 44 1.20 15.21 10.98
C ASN A 44 1.42 16.71 10.69
N ILE A 45 1.87 17.02 9.47
CA ILE A 45 2.24 18.39 9.07
C ILE A 45 1.04 19.27 8.76
N LEU A 46 -0.16 18.69 8.62
CA LEU A 46 -1.39 19.39 8.26
C LEU A 46 -2.20 19.86 9.48
N LEU A 47 -1.78 19.51 10.70
CA LEU A 47 -2.48 19.92 11.93
C LEU A 47 -2.68 21.44 12.03
N ASP A 48 -1.68 22.21 11.60
CA ASP A 48 -1.67 23.67 11.67
C ASP A 48 -1.92 24.32 10.29
N SER A 49 -2.43 23.56 9.31
CA SER A 49 -2.68 24.06 7.96
C SER A 49 -3.81 25.09 7.96
N ASP A 50 -3.62 26.19 7.24
CA ASP A 50 -4.65 27.20 6.95
C ASP A 50 -5.41 26.93 5.64
N ASN A 51 -5.12 25.81 4.97
CA ASN A 51 -5.83 25.38 3.77
C ASN A 51 -7.31 25.09 4.08
N GLU A 52 -8.22 25.64 3.30
CA GLU A 52 -9.66 25.53 3.53
C GLU A 52 -10.20 24.10 3.44
N CYS A 53 -9.65 23.28 2.52
CA CYS A 53 -10.00 21.88 2.42
C CYS A 53 -9.58 21.14 3.69
N VAL A 54 -8.34 21.36 4.16
CA VAL A 54 -7.84 20.75 5.39
C VAL A 54 -8.68 21.18 6.59
N ALA A 55 -8.93 22.48 6.76
CA ALA A 55 -9.68 23.02 7.90
C ALA A 55 -11.10 22.42 8.01
N CYS A 56 -11.79 22.25 6.88
CA CYS A 56 -13.10 21.59 6.87
C CYS A 56 -12.97 20.06 7.09
N HIS A 57 -12.06 19.40 6.36
CA HIS A 57 -11.91 17.94 6.39
C HIS A 57 -11.29 17.40 7.68
N GLN A 58 -10.59 18.22 8.47
CA GLN A 58 -10.21 17.88 9.85
C GLN A 58 -11.43 17.56 10.71
N ASN A 59 -12.59 18.13 10.40
CA ASN A 59 -13.83 17.94 11.16
C ASN A 59 -14.76 16.90 10.53
N THR A 60 -14.77 16.76 9.19
CA THR A 60 -15.69 15.86 8.47
C THR A 60 -15.08 14.51 8.15
N THR A 61 -13.78 14.45 7.84
CA THR A 61 -13.03 13.23 7.53
C THR A 61 -11.64 13.25 8.19
N PRO A 62 -11.55 13.32 9.54
CA PRO A 62 -10.29 13.49 10.26
C PRO A 62 -9.26 12.41 9.91
N GLY A 63 -9.69 11.16 9.68
CA GLY A 63 -8.78 10.08 9.31
C GLY A 63 -8.09 10.27 7.96
N ILE A 64 -8.73 10.93 7.00
CA ILE A 64 -8.11 11.25 5.69
C ILE A 64 -7.03 12.31 5.88
N VAL A 65 -7.33 13.37 6.63
CA VAL A 65 -6.35 14.43 6.92
C VAL A 65 -5.17 13.86 7.72
N GLU A 66 -5.45 12.97 8.68
CA GLU A 66 -4.42 12.29 9.45
C GLU A 66 -3.49 11.47 8.56
N GLN A 67 -4.05 10.55 7.74
CA GLN A 67 -3.26 9.74 6.82
C GLN A 67 -2.45 10.59 5.84
N TYR A 68 -3.09 11.57 5.20
CA TYR A 68 -2.42 12.41 4.21
C TYR A 68 -1.32 13.27 4.86
N GLY A 69 -1.55 13.76 6.07
CA GLY A 69 -0.59 14.57 6.82
C GLY A 69 0.71 13.86 7.22
N HIS A 70 0.76 12.53 7.11
CA HIS A 70 1.99 11.74 7.29
C HIS A 70 2.66 11.36 5.96
N SER A 71 2.00 11.64 4.82
CA SER A 71 2.50 11.25 3.50
C SER A 71 3.71 12.08 3.05
N THR A 72 4.54 11.48 2.20
CA THR A 72 5.65 12.17 1.53
C THR A 72 5.15 13.27 0.58
N MET A 73 3.95 13.12 0.02
CA MET A 73 3.33 14.13 -0.83
C MET A 73 2.94 15.38 -0.06
N ALA A 74 2.33 15.23 1.11
CA ALA A 74 2.08 16.38 1.98
C ALA A 74 3.41 17.05 2.38
N ALA A 75 4.45 16.28 2.70
CA ALA A 75 5.78 16.83 3.05
C ALA A 75 6.42 17.59 1.88
N ALA A 76 6.07 17.23 0.65
CA ALA A 76 6.46 17.94 -0.58
C ALA A 76 5.55 19.13 -0.91
N ASN A 77 4.61 19.50 -0.03
CA ASN A 77 3.59 20.54 -0.23
C ASN A 77 2.60 20.27 -1.37
N VAL A 78 2.35 19.00 -1.71
CA VAL A 78 1.21 18.64 -2.56
C VAL A 78 -0.06 18.79 -1.72
N THR A 79 -1.00 19.60 -2.19
CA THR A 79 -2.24 19.94 -1.50
C THR A 79 -3.38 19.01 -1.92
N CYS A 80 -4.50 19.04 -1.19
CA CYS A 80 -5.72 18.30 -1.56
C CYS A 80 -6.18 18.70 -2.97
N GLN A 81 -6.11 20.00 -3.27
CA GLN A 81 -6.51 20.59 -4.54
C GLN A 81 -5.70 20.06 -5.73
N ASP A 82 -4.39 19.83 -5.56
CA ASP A 82 -3.52 19.37 -6.65
C ASP A 82 -4.00 18.05 -7.27
N CYS A 83 -4.61 17.17 -6.46
CA CYS A 83 -5.20 15.92 -6.95
C CYS A 83 -6.70 16.05 -7.24
N HIS A 84 -7.45 16.71 -6.37
CA HIS A 84 -8.91 16.68 -6.40
C HIS A 84 -9.51 17.81 -7.22
N GLU A 85 -8.96 19.03 -7.19
CA GLU A 85 -9.56 20.18 -7.86
C GLU A 85 -9.43 20.08 -9.39
N VAL A 86 -10.52 20.42 -10.08
CA VAL A 86 -10.65 20.39 -11.53
C VAL A 86 -11.51 21.57 -11.99
N GLU A 87 -11.39 21.92 -13.27
CA GLU A 87 -12.29 22.89 -13.89
C GLU A 87 -13.74 22.39 -13.94
N GLU A 88 -14.68 23.34 -13.97
CA GLU A 88 -16.09 23.03 -14.23
C GLU A 88 -16.24 22.26 -15.55
N GLY A 89 -16.97 21.14 -15.49
CA GLY A 89 -17.23 20.32 -16.68
C GLY A 89 -16.11 19.34 -17.03
N TYR A 90 -15.02 19.29 -16.24
CA TYR A 90 -14.06 18.19 -16.35
C TYR A 90 -14.78 16.83 -16.13
N PRO A 91 -14.46 15.77 -16.90
CA PRO A 91 -15.14 14.48 -16.76
C PRO A 91 -15.09 13.93 -15.33
N GLY A 92 -16.26 13.72 -14.72
CA GLY A 92 -16.38 13.25 -13.33
C GLY A 92 -16.30 14.35 -12.26
N SER A 93 -16.18 15.62 -12.67
CA SER A 93 -16.22 16.76 -11.74
C SER A 93 -17.56 16.85 -11.01
N VAL A 94 -17.50 17.18 -9.72
CA VAL A 94 -18.65 17.49 -8.88
C VAL A 94 -18.44 18.83 -8.20
N ALA A 95 -19.49 19.65 -8.13
CA ALA A 95 -19.44 20.90 -7.40
C ALA A 95 -19.24 20.63 -5.90
N HIS A 96 -18.30 21.33 -5.27
CA HIS A 96 -17.98 21.18 -3.86
C HIS A 96 -17.46 22.51 -3.29
N GLU A 97 -18.19 23.07 -2.32
CA GLU A 97 -17.78 24.28 -1.57
C GLU A 97 -17.28 25.46 -2.44
N GLY A 98 -17.92 25.71 -3.58
CA GLY A 98 -17.59 26.83 -4.46
C GLY A 98 -16.50 26.54 -5.51
N THR A 99 -15.96 25.33 -5.53
CA THR A 99 -15.11 24.81 -6.60
C THR A 99 -15.67 23.51 -7.18
N PHE A 100 -14.92 22.83 -8.06
CA PHE A 100 -15.23 21.53 -8.62
C PHE A 100 -14.10 20.55 -8.32
N VAL A 101 -14.48 19.34 -7.89
CA VAL A 101 -13.52 18.31 -7.48
C VAL A 101 -13.83 16.96 -8.14
N LEU A 102 -12.82 16.11 -8.22
CA LEU A 102 -12.96 14.67 -8.40
C LEU A 102 -13.08 14.03 -7.02
N ASN A 103 -14.11 13.21 -6.80
CA ASN A 103 -14.19 12.37 -5.61
C ASN A 103 -13.08 11.32 -5.57
N GLN A 104 -12.64 10.87 -6.73
CA GLN A 104 -11.53 9.94 -6.91
C GLN A 104 -10.64 10.48 -8.04
N PRO A 105 -9.43 11.00 -7.73
CA PRO A 105 -8.47 11.43 -8.72
C PRO A 105 -8.15 10.30 -9.69
N THR A 106 -8.03 10.65 -10.98
CA THR A 106 -7.69 9.73 -12.05
C THR A 106 -6.17 9.65 -12.24
N THR A 107 -5.69 8.68 -13.02
CA THR A 107 -4.27 8.58 -13.38
C THR A 107 -3.75 9.86 -14.04
N ALA A 108 -4.59 10.63 -14.74
CA ALA A 108 -4.19 11.92 -15.30
C ALA A 108 -3.67 12.90 -14.25
N LYS A 109 -4.24 12.88 -13.03
CA LYS A 109 -3.78 13.71 -11.92
C LYS A 109 -2.41 13.26 -11.42
N CYS A 110 -2.21 11.96 -11.26
CA CYS A 110 -0.91 11.39 -10.91
C CYS A 110 0.16 11.72 -11.97
N GLN A 111 -0.19 11.65 -13.26
CA GLN A 111 0.71 11.87 -14.39
C GLN A 111 1.29 13.28 -14.46
N THR A 112 0.65 14.27 -13.82
CA THR A 112 1.20 15.64 -13.75
C THR A 112 2.60 15.68 -13.13
N CYS A 113 2.86 14.80 -12.15
CA CYS A 113 4.16 14.65 -11.47
C CYS A 113 4.85 13.31 -11.79
N HIS A 114 4.11 12.22 -11.91
CA HIS A 114 4.62 10.83 -12.03
C HIS A 114 4.58 10.32 -13.47
N GLN A 115 5.17 11.06 -14.40
CA GLN A 115 5.11 10.75 -15.83
C GLN A 115 5.75 9.41 -16.18
N SER A 116 6.87 9.09 -15.53
CA SER A 116 7.62 7.86 -15.78
C SER A 116 6.88 6.64 -15.26
N GLU A 117 6.32 6.71 -14.07
CA GLU A 117 5.57 5.63 -13.44
C GLU A 117 4.28 5.35 -14.22
N VAL A 118 3.56 6.40 -14.65
CA VAL A 118 2.36 6.24 -15.47
C VAL A 118 2.70 5.64 -16.84
N ALA A 119 3.78 6.07 -17.49
CA ALA A 119 4.22 5.50 -18.75
C ALA A 119 4.58 4.01 -18.62
N GLN A 120 5.27 3.63 -17.53
CA GLN A 120 5.60 2.23 -17.24
C GLN A 120 4.34 1.41 -16.93
N PHE A 121 3.43 1.95 -16.10
CA PHE A 121 2.17 1.30 -15.76
C PHE A 121 1.35 1.00 -17.02
N ASN A 122 1.21 1.97 -17.92
CA ASN A 122 0.48 1.82 -19.18
C ASN A 122 1.07 0.77 -20.13
N GLN A 123 2.34 0.41 -19.97
CA GLN A 123 3.01 -0.66 -20.70
C GLN A 123 2.99 -2.00 -19.96
N SER A 124 2.29 -2.10 -18.83
CA SER A 124 2.27 -3.28 -17.97
C SER A 124 0.97 -4.08 -18.10
N ARG A 125 0.99 -5.32 -17.59
CA ARG A 125 -0.21 -6.16 -17.48
C ARG A 125 -1.24 -5.67 -16.45
N HIS A 126 -0.86 -4.77 -15.54
CA HIS A 126 -1.78 -4.17 -14.57
C HIS A 126 -2.63 -3.04 -15.16
N SER A 127 -2.28 -2.52 -16.34
CA SER A 127 -3.10 -1.55 -17.08
C SER A 127 -4.27 -2.27 -17.79
N LEU A 128 -4.65 -1.83 -18.99
CA LEU A 128 -5.77 -2.36 -19.78
C LEU A 128 -5.83 -3.91 -19.83
N PRO A 129 -4.73 -4.68 -19.90
CA PRO A 129 -4.83 -6.14 -19.89
C PRO A 129 -5.54 -6.72 -18.66
N ALA A 130 -5.41 -6.12 -17.46
CA ALA A 130 -6.08 -6.56 -16.25
C ALA A 130 -7.60 -6.36 -16.31
N TYR A 131 -8.01 -5.21 -16.85
CA TYR A 131 -9.42 -4.86 -17.07
C TYR A 131 -10.05 -5.71 -18.17
N ILE A 132 -9.40 -5.81 -19.33
CA ILE A 132 -9.87 -6.57 -20.50
C ILE A 132 -10.02 -8.05 -20.19
N ALA A 133 -9.16 -8.61 -19.32
CA ALA A 133 -9.28 -10.01 -18.91
C ALA A 133 -10.64 -10.33 -18.27
N MET A 134 -11.29 -9.32 -17.67
CA MET A 134 -12.57 -9.49 -16.98
C MET A 134 -13.75 -8.89 -17.75
N TRP A 135 -13.59 -7.71 -18.35
CA TRP A 135 -14.68 -6.97 -19.05
C TRP A 135 -14.68 -7.14 -20.57
N GLY A 136 -13.57 -7.60 -21.14
CA GLY A 136 -13.38 -7.62 -22.59
C GLY A 136 -12.99 -6.26 -23.13
N ALA A 137 -13.05 -6.12 -24.45
CA ALA A 137 -12.57 -4.93 -25.17
C ALA A 137 -13.70 -4.21 -25.94
N GLU A 138 -14.95 -4.66 -25.84
CA GLU A 138 -16.07 -4.17 -26.65
C GLU A 138 -16.36 -2.68 -26.43
N ASP A 139 -16.27 -2.22 -25.18
CA ASP A 139 -16.59 -0.83 -24.79
C ASP A 139 -15.37 0.11 -24.76
N LEU A 140 -14.21 -0.36 -25.22
CA LEU A 140 -12.99 0.47 -25.25
C LEU A 140 -12.97 1.42 -26.45
N SER A 141 -12.47 2.62 -26.25
CA SER A 141 -12.23 3.58 -27.34
C SER A 141 -11.14 3.08 -28.29
N GLU A 142 -11.10 3.61 -29.52
CA GLU A 142 -10.00 3.32 -30.46
C GLU A 142 -8.62 3.66 -29.88
N GLU A 143 -8.54 4.71 -29.06
CA GLU A 143 -7.32 5.11 -28.37
C GLU A 143 -6.90 4.05 -27.33
N HIS A 144 -7.84 3.57 -26.51
CA HIS A 144 -7.55 2.52 -25.53
C HIS A 144 -7.17 1.20 -26.20
N LEU A 145 -7.81 0.85 -27.31
CA LEU A 145 -7.43 -0.33 -28.10
C LEU A 145 -6.00 -0.20 -28.62
N ALA A 146 -5.61 0.97 -29.14
CA ALA A 146 -4.25 1.23 -29.59
C ALA A 146 -3.23 1.17 -28.44
N MET A 147 -3.58 1.68 -27.24
CA MET A 147 -2.74 1.55 -26.05
C MET A 147 -2.54 0.08 -25.66
N TYR A 148 -3.61 -0.72 -25.67
CA TYR A 148 -3.55 -2.14 -25.34
C TYR A 148 -2.71 -2.94 -26.35
N GLU A 149 -2.88 -2.67 -27.64
CA GLU A 149 -2.10 -3.31 -28.72
C GLU A 149 -0.61 -2.99 -28.68
N ALA A 150 -0.24 -1.84 -28.10
CA ALA A 150 1.16 -1.45 -27.95
C ALA A 150 1.89 -2.23 -26.84
N ILE A 151 1.17 -2.91 -25.94
CA ILE A 151 1.75 -3.67 -24.84
C ILE A 151 2.36 -4.97 -25.39
N PRO A 152 3.67 -5.23 -25.24
CA PRO A 152 4.33 -6.40 -25.84
C PRO A 152 3.70 -7.75 -25.43
N GLU A 153 3.27 -7.88 -24.19
CA GLU A 153 2.58 -9.05 -23.67
C GLU A 153 1.06 -9.05 -23.97
N GLY A 154 0.53 -7.93 -24.45
CA GLY A 154 -0.87 -7.67 -24.77
C GLY A 154 -1.23 -8.07 -26.18
N SER A 155 -0.97 -9.32 -26.60
CA SER A 155 -1.42 -9.73 -27.95
C SER A 155 -2.93 -9.60 -28.10
N TYR A 156 -3.42 -8.70 -28.96
CA TYR A 156 -4.86 -8.46 -29.10
C TYR A 156 -5.62 -9.76 -29.38
N ASN A 157 -6.61 -10.05 -28.54
CA ASN A 157 -7.55 -11.13 -28.76
C ASN A 157 -8.90 -10.67 -28.18
N PRO A 158 -9.89 -10.39 -29.05
CA PRO A 158 -11.18 -9.82 -28.64
C PRO A 158 -12.02 -10.78 -27.78
N GLU A 159 -11.68 -12.07 -27.74
CA GLU A 159 -12.32 -13.07 -26.87
C GLU A 159 -11.65 -13.19 -25.49
N ARG A 160 -10.70 -12.30 -25.13
CA ARG A 160 -9.90 -12.40 -23.90
C ARG A 160 -10.62 -12.25 -22.56
N MET A 161 -11.95 -12.08 -22.55
CA MET A 161 -12.72 -12.30 -21.32
C MET A 161 -12.47 -13.72 -20.83
N ARG A 162 -11.73 -13.85 -19.73
CA ARG A 162 -11.24 -15.16 -19.28
C ARG A 162 -12.14 -15.89 -18.31
N ASN A 163 -13.30 -15.36 -17.91
CA ASN A 163 -14.09 -16.09 -16.94
C ASN A 163 -15.55 -16.32 -17.33
N ALA A 164 -15.88 -17.58 -17.62
CA ALA A 164 -17.27 -18.03 -17.69
C ALA A 164 -18.01 -17.74 -16.37
N LEU A 165 -17.30 -17.73 -15.23
CA LEU A 165 -17.85 -17.39 -13.92
C LEU A 165 -18.37 -15.95 -13.89
N PHE A 166 -17.67 -14.96 -14.47
CA PHE A 166 -18.15 -13.57 -14.52
C PHE A 166 -19.57 -13.49 -15.14
N LYS A 167 -19.81 -14.23 -16.22
CA LYS A 167 -21.13 -14.27 -16.88
C LYS A 167 -22.17 -15.05 -16.07
N LEU A 168 -21.74 -16.08 -15.34
CA LEU A 168 -22.62 -16.95 -14.55
C LEU A 168 -23.06 -16.29 -13.23
N GLU A 169 -22.16 -15.58 -12.56
CA GLU A 169 -22.41 -14.95 -11.27
C GLU A 169 -23.29 -13.70 -11.37
N GLY A 170 -23.20 -12.97 -12.50
CA GLY A 170 -24.02 -11.79 -12.75
C GLY A 170 -23.46 -10.50 -12.13
N PRO A 171 -24.03 -9.33 -12.49
CA PRO A 171 -23.43 -8.03 -12.22
C PRO A 171 -23.39 -7.68 -10.72
N GLU A 172 -24.34 -8.15 -9.92
CA GLU A 172 -24.37 -7.90 -8.48
C GLU A 172 -23.19 -8.54 -7.75
N ILE A 173 -22.80 -9.75 -8.18
CA ILE A 173 -21.67 -10.47 -7.60
C ILE A 173 -20.35 -9.94 -8.11
N THR A 174 -20.24 -9.78 -9.43
CA THR A 174 -19.07 -9.24 -10.11
C THR A 174 -18.58 -7.93 -9.48
N LYS A 175 -19.52 -7.05 -9.11
CA LYS A 175 -19.19 -5.75 -8.52
C LYS A 175 -18.34 -5.83 -7.26
N PHE A 176 -18.61 -6.78 -6.37
CA PHE A 176 -17.83 -6.91 -5.14
C PHE A 176 -16.71 -7.96 -5.26
N ALA A 177 -16.85 -8.94 -6.15
CA ALA A 177 -15.94 -10.08 -6.21
C ALA A 177 -14.82 -9.91 -7.25
N CYS A 178 -15.04 -9.13 -8.31
CA CYS A 178 -14.13 -9.04 -9.45
C CYS A 178 -13.61 -7.63 -9.68
N GLU A 179 -14.46 -6.62 -9.55
CA GLU A 179 -14.09 -5.22 -9.87
C GLU A 179 -12.92 -4.71 -9.04
N GLY A 180 -12.88 -5.02 -7.74
CA GLY A 180 -11.78 -4.59 -6.87
C GLY A 180 -10.40 -5.04 -7.35
N CYS A 181 -10.30 -6.25 -7.92
CA CYS A 181 -9.03 -6.78 -8.42
C CYS A 181 -8.72 -6.36 -9.86
N HIS A 182 -9.74 -6.22 -10.70
CA HIS A 182 -9.56 -6.08 -12.16
C HIS A 182 -9.68 -4.63 -12.66
N ASN A 183 -10.29 -3.73 -11.88
CA ASN A 183 -10.41 -2.33 -12.26
C ASN A 183 -9.11 -1.52 -12.02
N ILE A 184 -8.05 -2.15 -11.52
CA ILE A 184 -6.71 -1.56 -11.47
C ILE A 184 -6.28 -0.94 -12.81
N GLY A 185 -6.72 -1.52 -13.93
CA GLY A 185 -6.46 -1.05 -15.29
C GLY A 185 -7.67 -0.43 -16.01
N ALA A 186 -8.73 -0.05 -15.28
CA ALA A 186 -9.94 0.49 -15.87
C ALA A 186 -9.70 1.88 -16.50
N PRO A 187 -10.28 2.18 -17.67
CA PRO A 187 -10.34 3.54 -18.18
C PRO A 187 -11.19 4.46 -17.29
N ALA A 188 -10.74 5.69 -17.10
CA ALA A 188 -11.47 6.76 -16.43
C ALA A 188 -12.24 7.63 -17.45
N PRO A 189 -13.23 8.43 -16.99
CA PRO A 189 -14.01 9.31 -17.87
C PRO A 189 -13.21 10.37 -18.63
N ASP A 190 -12.02 10.72 -18.13
CA ASP A 190 -11.08 11.65 -18.77
C ASP A 190 -10.17 10.97 -19.81
N GLY A 191 -10.36 9.67 -20.05
CA GLY A 191 -9.58 8.87 -20.99
C GLY A 191 -8.28 8.28 -20.40
N SER A 192 -7.86 8.70 -19.21
CA SER A 192 -6.70 8.11 -18.54
C SER A 192 -6.99 6.67 -18.11
N VAL A 193 -5.94 5.87 -17.91
CA VAL A 193 -6.08 4.46 -17.58
C VAL A 193 -5.48 4.16 -16.22
N GLY A 194 -6.24 3.44 -15.41
CA GLY A 194 -5.78 2.78 -14.22
C GLY A 194 -6.17 3.46 -12.92
N GLN A 195 -5.80 2.78 -11.84
CA GLN A 195 -6.08 3.15 -10.47
C GLN A 195 -4.79 3.04 -9.67
N CYS A 196 -4.04 4.15 -9.58
CA CYS A 196 -2.68 4.13 -9.00
C CYS A 196 -2.66 3.76 -7.51
N GLN A 197 -3.78 3.90 -6.80
CA GLN A 197 -3.87 3.66 -5.37
C GLN A 197 -4.06 2.19 -4.96
N GLU A 198 -4.06 1.22 -5.89
CA GLU A 198 -4.31 -0.19 -5.55
C GLU A 198 -3.14 -0.87 -4.82
N CYS A 199 -1.91 -0.35 -4.94
CA CYS A 199 -0.71 -0.89 -4.26
C CYS A 199 -0.19 -0.01 -3.11
N HIS A 200 -0.30 1.30 -3.24
CA HIS A 200 0.02 2.27 -2.19
C HIS A 200 -1.23 3.09 -1.92
N LEU A 201 -1.96 2.66 -0.89
CA LEU A 201 -3.31 3.08 -0.63
C LEU A 201 -3.36 4.58 -0.30
N ARG A 202 -4.44 5.20 -0.76
CA ARG A 202 -4.81 6.53 -0.30
C ARG A 202 -5.12 6.49 1.22
N HIS A 203 -4.84 7.53 1.99
CA HIS A 203 -4.19 8.78 1.59
C HIS A 203 -2.73 8.88 2.04
N GLU A 204 -2.13 7.79 2.52
CA GLU A 204 -0.73 7.82 2.95
C GLU A 204 0.24 7.66 1.77
N PHE A 205 -0.16 6.91 0.73
CA PHE A 205 0.65 6.66 -0.47
C PHE A 205 2.07 6.16 -0.15
N SER A 206 2.15 5.24 0.81
CA SER A 206 3.40 4.72 1.37
C SER A 206 4.17 3.85 0.36
N LEU A 207 5.46 4.17 0.16
CA LEU A 207 6.37 3.36 -0.64
C LEU A 207 6.68 2.03 0.04
N GLU A 208 6.80 2.02 1.35
CA GLU A 208 6.91 0.79 2.15
C GLU A 208 5.72 -0.13 1.89
N GLN A 209 4.49 0.39 1.91
CA GLN A 209 3.30 -0.41 1.64
C GLN A 209 3.33 -1.03 0.24
N ALA A 210 3.72 -0.27 -0.78
CA ALA A 210 3.86 -0.79 -2.14
C ALA A 210 4.92 -1.89 -2.28
N ARG A 211 5.96 -1.87 -1.43
CA ARG A 211 7.06 -2.84 -1.44
C ARG A 211 6.74 -4.10 -0.63
N LYS A 212 5.75 -4.05 0.26
CA LYS A 212 5.35 -5.17 1.11
C LYS A 212 4.38 -6.12 0.37
N PRO A 213 4.60 -7.45 0.44
CA PRO A 213 3.85 -8.44 -0.31
C PRO A 213 2.35 -8.49 0.03
N GLU A 214 1.97 -8.01 1.21
CA GLU A 214 0.58 -7.96 1.69
C GLU A 214 -0.31 -7.11 0.79
N THR A 215 0.21 -6.05 0.16
CA THR A 215 -0.63 -5.25 -0.76
C THR A 215 -1.03 -6.05 -2.00
N CYS A 216 -0.16 -6.94 -2.47
CA CYS A 216 -0.42 -7.80 -3.61
C CYS A 216 -1.48 -8.86 -3.29
N ASN A 217 -1.56 -9.29 -2.03
CA ASN A 217 -2.49 -10.32 -1.55
C ASN A 217 -3.96 -9.94 -1.73
N HIS A 218 -4.28 -8.65 -1.89
CA HIS A 218 -5.65 -8.24 -2.17
C HIS A 218 -6.21 -8.93 -3.42
N CYS A 219 -5.36 -9.12 -4.45
CA CYS A 219 -5.76 -9.68 -5.74
C CYS A 219 -5.08 -11.02 -6.03
N HIS A 220 -3.82 -11.19 -5.62
CA HIS A 220 -2.97 -12.35 -5.97
C HIS A 220 -3.05 -13.46 -4.92
N ILE A 221 -4.27 -13.94 -4.70
CA ILE A 221 -4.63 -14.94 -3.70
C ILE A 221 -5.63 -15.93 -4.31
N GLY A 222 -5.78 -17.10 -3.69
CA GLY A 222 -6.89 -17.99 -3.98
C GLY A 222 -6.61 -19.00 -5.11
N PRO A 223 -7.63 -19.76 -5.52
CA PRO A 223 -7.44 -21.04 -6.19
C PRO A 223 -6.91 -20.96 -7.63
N ASP A 224 -7.14 -19.86 -8.34
CA ASP A 224 -6.79 -19.69 -9.75
C ASP A 224 -5.41 -19.05 -9.95
N HIS A 225 -4.95 -18.27 -8.98
CA HIS A 225 -3.62 -17.69 -8.98
C HIS A 225 -3.11 -17.42 -7.54
N PRO A 226 -2.68 -18.47 -6.80
CA PRO A 226 -2.27 -18.38 -5.39
C PRO A 226 -0.85 -17.83 -5.22
N GLN A 227 -0.49 -16.69 -5.83
CA GLN A 227 0.89 -16.21 -5.76
C GLN A 227 1.30 -15.82 -4.34
N TYR A 228 0.40 -15.20 -3.55
CA TYR A 228 0.70 -14.83 -2.18
C TYR A 228 0.94 -16.06 -1.30
N GLU A 229 0.09 -17.08 -1.39
CA GLU A 229 0.26 -18.33 -0.63
C GLU A 229 1.56 -19.05 -1.02
N ILE A 230 1.85 -19.13 -2.32
CA ILE A 230 3.12 -19.71 -2.80
C ILE A 230 4.32 -18.93 -2.25
N TYR A 231 4.26 -17.58 -2.26
CA TYR A 231 5.35 -16.74 -1.77
C TYR A 231 5.55 -16.90 -0.26
N ILE A 232 4.48 -16.76 0.52
CA ILE A 232 4.55 -16.68 1.99
C ILE A 232 4.98 -18.01 2.62
N GLU A 233 4.66 -19.14 1.98
CA GLU A 233 5.10 -20.48 2.39
C GLU A 233 6.51 -20.86 1.89
N SER A 234 7.08 -20.08 0.97
CA SER A 234 8.43 -20.33 0.45
C SER A 234 9.52 -19.90 1.43
N TYR A 235 10.77 -20.33 1.20
CA TYR A 235 11.92 -19.82 1.98
C TYR A 235 12.10 -18.30 1.87
N HIS A 236 11.70 -17.67 0.76
CA HIS A 236 11.73 -16.21 0.63
C HIS A 236 10.69 -15.55 1.55
N GLY A 237 9.47 -16.10 1.60
CA GLY A 237 8.41 -15.64 2.49
C GLY A 237 8.76 -15.83 3.96
N ILE A 238 9.38 -16.96 4.32
CA ILE A 238 9.87 -17.20 5.69
C ILE A 238 10.95 -16.17 6.06
N ALA A 239 11.89 -15.87 5.17
CA ALA A 239 12.91 -14.86 5.43
C ALA A 239 12.30 -13.46 5.60
N TYR A 240 11.32 -13.09 4.75
CA TYR A 240 10.54 -11.87 4.89
C TYR A 240 9.79 -11.80 6.22
N LEU A 241 9.03 -12.84 6.59
CA LEU A 241 8.24 -12.86 7.82
C LEU A 241 9.08 -12.86 9.10
N THR A 242 10.33 -13.32 9.04
CA THR A 242 11.20 -13.45 10.23
C THR A 242 12.23 -12.33 10.37
N GLY A 243 12.45 -11.51 9.34
CA GLY A 243 13.41 -10.40 9.39
C GLY A 243 13.02 -9.16 8.59
N GLY A 244 11.86 -9.15 7.94
CA GLY A 244 11.39 -8.03 7.11
C GLY A 244 11.10 -6.76 7.91
N ASP A 245 10.81 -6.88 9.20
CA ASP A 245 10.64 -5.73 10.10
C ASP A 245 11.94 -4.92 10.28
N ASP A 246 13.10 -5.56 10.08
CA ASP A 246 14.43 -4.92 10.18
C ASP A 246 14.92 -4.35 8.83
N TRP A 247 14.12 -4.45 7.76
CA TRP A 247 14.52 -3.99 6.43
C TRP A 247 14.22 -2.49 6.26
N ASN A 248 15.10 -1.80 5.52
CA ASN A 248 14.81 -0.43 5.10
C ASN A 248 13.87 -0.44 3.88
N TRP A 249 12.57 -0.26 4.13
CA TRP A 249 11.53 -0.23 3.11
C TRP A 249 11.44 1.09 2.34
N ASP A 250 12.17 2.14 2.75
CA ASP A 250 12.20 3.46 2.12
C ASP A 250 13.50 3.74 1.36
N ALA A 251 14.37 2.73 1.22
CA ALA A 251 15.64 2.82 0.50
C ALA A 251 15.54 3.29 -0.96
#